data_AF-A0A8T1F934-F1
#
_entry.id   AF-A0A8T1F934-F1
#
_cell.length_a   1.000
_cell.length_b   1.000
_cell.length_c   1.000
_cell.angle_alpha   90.00
_cell.angle_beta   90.00
_cell.angle_gamma   90.00
#
_symmetry.space_group_name_H-M   'P 1'
#
loop_
_entity.id
_entity.type
_entity.pdbx_description
1 polymer ?
#
loop_
_entity_poly.entity_id
_entity_poly.type
_entity_poly.pdbx_seq_one_letter_code
_entity_poly.pdbx_strand_id
1 'polypeptide(L)'
;YDPNLPVSNTFEVPYVDLYMMKQLDNGDWDLEELDGSNGRILPYNKVQPFSQATINGMPFDTVNDPHFFLTEAYGDDYMTPKPREE
;
A
#
# COMPACT_ATOMS: atom_id res chain seq x y z
N TYR A 1 -15.15 -7.04 -7.63
CA TYR A 1 -14.11 -8.06 -7.44
C TYR A 1 -14.80 -9.29 -6.88
N ASP A 2 -14.68 -10.45 -7.54
CA ASP A 2 -15.24 -11.72 -7.07
C ASP A 2 -14.08 -12.64 -6.66
N PRO A 3 -13.93 -12.96 -5.36
CA PRO A 3 -12.83 -13.78 -4.86
C PRO A 3 -12.93 -15.26 -5.27
N ASN A 4 -14.05 -15.71 -5.87
CA ASN A 4 -14.27 -17.10 -6.25
C ASN A 4 -13.89 -17.40 -7.70
N LEU A 5 -13.58 -16.38 -8.50
CA LEU A 5 -13.16 -16.57 -9.89
C LEU A 5 -11.65 -16.77 -9.96
N PRO A 6 -11.16 -17.72 -10.79
CA PRO A 6 -9.72 -17.86 -11.02
C PRO A 6 -9.16 -16.59 -11.65
N VAL A 7 -7.99 -16.19 -11.16
CA VAL A 7 -7.19 -15.11 -11.75
C VAL A 7 -6.96 -15.46 -13.22
N SER A 8 -7.47 -14.61 -14.13
CA SER A 8 -7.38 -14.76 -15.60
C SER A 8 -6.05 -15.37 -16.08
N ASN A 9 -6.10 -16.32 -17.02
CA ASN A 9 -4.93 -17.04 -17.54
C ASN A 9 -4.05 -16.22 -18.52
N THR A 10 -4.46 -15.01 -18.90
CA THR A 10 -3.72 -14.14 -19.81
C THR A 10 -3.25 -12.90 -19.08
N PHE A 11 -2.12 -13.02 -18.40
CA PHE A 11 -1.26 -11.89 -18.13
C PHE A 11 -0.02 -12.07 -19.00
N GLU A 12 0.28 -11.10 -19.86
CA GLU A 12 1.64 -10.89 -20.34
C GLU A 12 2.52 -10.78 -19.07
N VAL A 13 3.35 -11.80 -18.84
CA VAL A 13 4.37 -11.93 -17.77
C VAL A 13 4.06 -11.14 -16.48
N PRO A 14 3.48 -11.75 -15.44
CA PRO A 14 3.20 -11.02 -14.20
C PRO A 14 4.50 -10.45 -13.61
N TYR A 15 4.50 -9.15 -13.35
CA TYR A 15 5.62 -8.41 -12.77
C TYR A 15 5.16 -7.62 -11.54
N VAL A 16 6.13 -7.16 -10.77
CA VAL A 16 5.94 -6.32 -9.59
C VAL A 16 6.80 -5.09 -9.78
N ASP A 17 6.21 -3.92 -9.57
CA ASP A 17 6.95 -2.67 -9.46
C ASP A 17 7.51 -2.55 -8.04
N LEU A 18 8.80 -2.22 -7.94
CA LEU A 18 9.47 -1.98 -6.67
C LEU A 18 9.66 -0.48 -6.51
N TYR A 19 9.01 0.08 -5.51
CA TYR A 19 9.13 1.48 -5.12
C TYR A 19 10.14 1.63 -3.99
N MET A 20 10.99 2.64 -4.08
CA MET A 20 12.01 2.90 -3.08
C MET A 20 11.40 3.43 -1.78
N MET A 21 11.85 2.88 -0.65
CA MET A 21 11.58 3.41 0.68
C MET A 21 12.90 3.80 1.34
N LYS A 22 13.03 5.05 1.79
CA LYS A 22 14.26 5.57 2.40
C LYS A 22 13.98 6.19 3.76
N GLN A 23 14.68 5.72 4.78
CA GLN A 23 14.67 6.39 6.08
C GLN A 23 15.53 7.66 6.04
N LEU A 24 14.99 8.75 6.56
CA LEU A 24 15.62 10.06 6.67
C LEU A 24 16.36 10.19 8.02
N ASP A 25 17.23 11.19 8.14
CA ASP A 25 18.04 11.43 9.35
C ASP A 25 17.20 11.68 10.61
N ASN A 26 15.97 12.18 10.45
CA ASN A 26 15.02 12.40 11.55
C ASN A 26 14.23 11.14 11.95
N GLY A 27 14.44 10.02 11.25
CA GLY A 27 13.75 8.75 11.47
C GLY A 27 12.51 8.53 10.61
N ASP A 28 11.98 9.57 9.96
CA ASP A 28 10.84 9.47 9.05
C ASP A 28 11.22 8.76 7.76
N TRP A 29 10.23 8.38 6.96
CA TRP A 29 10.41 7.59 5.75
C TRP A 29 9.88 8.32 4.53
N ASP A 30 10.71 8.41 3.50
CA ASP A 30 10.36 8.86 2.15
C ASP A 30 9.99 7.65 1.29
N LEU A 31 8.74 7.60 0.83
CA LEU A 31 8.17 6.53 0.03
C LEU A 31 7.94 7.03 -1.39
N GLU A 32 8.59 6.38 -2.36
CA GLU A 32 8.36 6.65 -3.78
C GLU A 32 6.90 6.37 -4.18
N GLU A 33 6.36 7.22 -5.06
CA GLU A 33 4.95 7.26 -5.50
C GLU A 33 3.88 7.54 -4.44
N LEU A 34 4.23 7.76 -3.16
CA LEU A 34 3.24 8.20 -2.18
C LEU A 34 2.86 9.68 -2.40
N ASP A 35 1.58 9.93 -2.65
CA ASP A 35 0.98 11.27 -2.68
C ASP A 35 0.06 11.48 -1.47
N GLY A 36 0.68 11.51 -0.28
CA GLY A 36 -0.02 11.70 0.99
C GLY A 36 -0.23 13.18 1.35
N SER A 37 -0.90 13.41 2.48
CA SER A 37 -1.14 14.77 3.00
C SER A 37 0.16 15.53 3.33
N ASN A 38 1.23 14.77 3.64
CA ASN A 38 2.59 15.27 3.85
C ASN A 38 3.52 14.89 2.67
N GLY A 39 2.97 14.80 1.46
CA GLY A 39 3.66 14.31 0.28
C GLY A 39 4.11 12.86 0.47
N ARG A 40 5.39 12.61 0.20
CA ARG A 40 5.99 11.26 0.26
C ARG A 40 6.43 10.80 1.65
N ILE A 41 6.25 11.63 2.67
CA ILE A 41 6.88 11.43 3.98
C ILE A 41 5.91 10.84 4.99
N LEU A 42 6.28 9.68 5.56
CA LEU A 42 5.58 9.03 6.66
C LEU A 42 6.42 9.06 7.95
N PRO A 43 5.78 9.23 9.12
CA PRO A 43 6.50 9.20 10.38
C PRO A 43 6.97 7.78 10.72
N TYR A 44 8.12 7.68 11.40
CA TYR A 44 8.75 6.41 11.79
C TYR A 44 7.76 5.38 12.36
N ASN A 45 6.94 5.79 13.33
CA ASN A 45 6.04 4.90 14.06
C ASN A 45 4.86 4.40 13.21
N LYS A 46 4.66 4.92 12.00
CA LYS A 46 3.68 4.42 11.04
C LYS A 46 4.27 3.39 10.09
N VAL A 47 5.60 3.39 9.92
CA VAL A 47 6.31 2.44 9.06
C VAL A 47 6.87 1.28 9.86
N GLN A 48 7.51 1.54 11.01
CA GLN A 48 8.18 0.53 11.83
C GLN A 48 7.61 0.44 13.26
N PRO A 49 7.65 -0.76 13.89
CA PRO A 49 8.04 -2.05 13.31
C PRO A 49 7.05 -2.51 12.22
N PHE A 50 7.51 -3.28 11.23
CA PHE A 50 6.60 -3.80 10.21
C PHE A 50 5.53 -4.69 10.84
N SER A 51 4.33 -4.62 10.27
CA SER A 51 3.20 -5.50 10.59
C SER A 51 2.94 -6.45 9.41
N GLN A 52 1.91 -7.29 9.50
CA GLN A 52 1.59 -8.25 8.43
C GLN A 52 0.18 -8.03 7.88
N ALA A 53 0.06 -8.07 6.56
CA ALA A 53 -1.21 -8.18 5.85
C ALA A 53 -1.30 -9.57 5.20
N THR A 54 -2.50 -10.14 5.16
CA THR A 54 -2.74 -11.43 4.50
C THR A 54 -3.44 -11.21 3.17
N ILE A 55 -2.81 -11.62 2.07
CA ILE A 55 -3.35 -11.55 0.71
C ILE A 55 -3.48 -12.99 0.21
N ASN A 56 -4.70 -13.42 -0.14
CA ASN A 56 -4.99 -14.79 -0.59
C ASN A 56 -4.43 -15.89 0.32
N GLY A 57 -4.51 -15.68 1.64
CA GLY A 57 -4.00 -16.63 2.64
C GLY A 57 -2.48 -16.62 2.86
N MET A 58 -1.73 -15.79 2.13
CA MET A 58 -0.28 -15.63 2.30
C MET A 58 0.02 -14.32 3.07
N PRO A 59 0.84 -14.38 4.14
CA PRO A 59 1.24 -13.19 4.86
C PRO A 59 2.37 -12.44 4.13
N PHE A 60 2.29 -11.12 4.14
CA PHE A 60 3.33 -10.21 3.64
C PHE A 60 3.59 -9.11 4.66
N ASP A 61 4.84 -8.68 4.76
CA ASP A 61 5.19 -7.52 5.57
C ASP A 61 4.57 -6.26 4.97
N THR A 62 4.10 -5.39 5.85
CA THR A 62 3.56 -4.07 5.52
C THR A 62 4.01 -3.08 6.60
N VAL A 63 3.69 -1.81 6.39
CA VAL A 63 3.95 -0.75 7.38
C VAL A 63 3.29 -1.05 8.73
N ASN A 64 3.77 -0.43 9.81
CA ASN A 64 3.20 -0.60 11.15
C ASN A 64 1.69 -0.26 11.21
N ASP A 65 1.28 0.79 10.48
CA ASP A 65 -0.11 1.25 10.45
C ASP A 65 -0.64 1.31 9.00
N PRO A 66 -1.12 0.17 8.45
CA PRO A 66 -1.64 0.12 7.08
C PRO A 66 -2.88 0.97 6.86
N HIS A 67 -3.70 1.18 7.90
CA HIS A 67 -4.87 2.03 7.82
C HIS A 67 -4.46 3.48 7.60
N PHE A 68 -3.51 3.99 8.39
CA PHE A 68 -2.96 5.31 8.19
C PHE A 68 -2.35 5.48 6.79
N PHE A 69 -1.53 4.52 6.35
CA PHE A 69 -0.92 4.56 5.02
C PHE A 69 -1.95 4.64 3.89
N LEU A 70 -2.99 3.82 3.94
CA LEU A 70 -4.03 3.80 2.90
C LEU A 70 -4.92 5.05 2.95
N THR A 71 -5.20 5.59 4.13
CA THR A 71 -5.89 6.87 4.28
C THR A 71 -5.07 8.02 3.70
N GLU A 72 -3.75 8.05 3.93
CA GLU A 72 -2.88 9.05 3.32
C GLU A 72 -2.87 8.94 1.79
N ALA A 73 -2.76 7.73 1.25
CA ALA A 73 -2.64 7.52 -0.20
C ALA A 73 -3.96 7.69 -0.97
N TYR A 74 -5.11 7.38 -0.36
CA TYR A 74 -6.38 7.25 -1.07
C TYR A 74 -7.54 8.05 -0.45
N GLY A 75 -7.33 8.68 0.71
CA GLY A 75 -8.34 9.44 1.45
C GLY A 75 -9.14 8.60 2.45
N ASP A 76 -9.97 9.29 3.26
CA ASP A 76 -10.77 8.65 4.34
C ASP A 76 -11.76 7.61 3.84
N ASP A 77 -12.18 7.71 2.59
CA ASP A 77 -13.16 6.83 1.97
C ASP A 77 -12.53 5.67 1.20
N TYR A 78 -11.23 5.38 1.40
CA TYR A 78 -10.50 4.37 0.61
C TYR A 78 -11.09 2.95 0.65
N MET A 79 -11.84 2.61 1.72
CA MET A 79 -12.55 1.33 1.85
C MET A 79 -13.95 1.34 1.22
N THR A 80 -14.40 2.47 0.70
CA THR A 80 -15.70 2.63 0.05
C THR A 80 -15.55 2.32 -1.44
N PRO A 81 -16.22 1.27 -1.96
CA PRO A 81 -16.15 0.97 -3.39
C PRO A 81 -16.68 2.13 -4.23
N LYS A 82 -15.82 2.70 -5.08
CA LYS A 82 -16.21 3.70 -6.07
C LYS A 82 -16.50 2.99 -7.40
N PRO A 83 -17.63 3.27 -8.07
CA PRO A 83 -17.85 2.81 -9.43
C PRO A 83 -16.70 3.28 -10.32
N ARG A 84 -16.25 2.45 -11.25
CA ARG A 84 -15.33 2.92 -12.30
C ARG A 84 -16.14 3.81 -13.24
N GLU A 85 -15.67 5.02 -13.48
CA GLU A 85 -16.13 5.79 -14.62
C GLU A 85 -15.58 5.11 -15.89
N GLU A 86 -16.44 4.86 -16.86
CA GLU A 86 -16.07 4.28 -18.18
C GLU A 86 -15.44 5.33 -19.10
#